data_AF-A0A496VLA2-F1
#
_entry.id   AF-A0A496VLA2-F1
#
_cell.length_a   1.000
_cell.length_b   1.000
_cell.length_c   1.000
_cell.angle_alpha   90.00
_cell.angle_beta   90.00
_cell.angle_gamma   90.00
#
_symmetry.space_group_name_H-M   'P 1'
#
loop_
_entity.id
_entity.type
_entity.pdbx_description
1 polymer ?
#
loop_
_entity_poly.entity_id
_entity_poly.type
_entity_poly.pdbx_seq_one_letter_code
_entity_poly.pdbx_strand_id
1 'polypeptide(L)'
;MSEKNRLSHFEVTCAIPRTGRTFENFLTHLKTLGVNKEEIDKILDISKQSKSVSHVDFDKASQFLQYAVQQMPCFGLFVDRKRSKRPYRVGFLGTDWIIGDVCVRIEGEEPHNGSSLIRLDEIDCAVVGLDELLTVTQYYLHNPTLVTKWGMYNYNIEKPTNIRIAGSAQLTRYNPVLGQDVQDMVGFFLISKAKTLKTKLSLKKQTPNYPSDFLSHLSENGQRVFVKGRYAGIVSTAYPNLKIISVEDVEDAVMQAEAGSVGLEIVQTGNTLKRKGLILHGAPLFLSESLYVVDYYRYLKNPSLQKFIQRLNPVGYFDEQRIKQFAFWYLALEKNLGNLWINKPSIAELFCDAQDPKHGLRPYRLQTRYWKPHDVYKQNEAVALVLDAKNKLQAYYEMYK
;
A
#
# COMPACT_ATOMS: atom_id res chain seq x y z
N MET A 1 28.91 -14.57 35.62
CA MET A 1 27.49 -14.33 35.28
C MET A 1 27.45 -13.19 34.27
N SER A 2 27.17 -13.48 33.01
CA SER A 2 27.25 -12.53 31.90
C SER A 2 26.08 -11.54 31.87
N GLU A 3 26.33 -10.31 31.44
CA GLU A 3 25.39 -9.20 31.19
C GLU A 3 24.19 -9.49 30.25
N LYS A 4 23.99 -10.75 29.84
CA LYS A 4 22.93 -11.19 28.92
C LYS A 4 21.54 -11.42 29.55
N ASN A 5 21.36 -11.12 30.83
CA ASN A 5 20.06 -11.26 31.53
C ASN A 5 19.40 -9.91 31.88
N ARG A 6 19.63 -8.84 31.11
CA ARG A 6 18.65 -7.75 31.05
C ARG A 6 17.48 -8.26 30.21
N LEU A 7 16.35 -8.55 30.86
CA LEU A 7 15.03 -8.62 30.20
C LEU A 7 14.98 -7.47 29.18
N SER A 8 14.86 -7.78 27.88
CA SER A 8 14.80 -6.74 26.86
C SER A 8 13.50 -5.97 27.05
N HIS A 9 13.58 -4.86 27.77
CA HIS A 9 12.47 -3.93 27.88
C HIS A 9 12.56 -3.01 26.66
N PHE A 10 11.84 -3.38 25.61
CA PHE A 10 11.62 -2.47 24.48
C PHE A 10 10.70 -1.33 24.92
N GLU A 11 10.93 -0.15 24.36
CA GLU A 11 10.18 1.09 24.69
C GLU A 11 9.06 1.37 23.68
N VAL A 12 9.19 0.78 22.49
CA VAL A 12 8.28 0.95 21.36
C VAL A 12 8.09 -0.38 20.65
N THR A 13 6.86 -0.69 20.26
CA THR A 13 6.54 -1.85 19.42
C THR A 13 6.01 -1.41 18.05
N CYS A 14 6.59 -1.93 16.97
CA CYS A 14 6.19 -1.61 15.60
C CYS A 14 5.90 -2.89 14.81
N ALA A 15 4.70 -3.02 14.25
CA ALA A 15 4.36 -4.15 13.38
C ALA A 15 4.67 -3.85 11.91
N ILE A 16 5.27 -4.83 11.23
CA ILE A 16 5.53 -4.79 9.79
C ILE A 16 5.05 -6.09 9.14
N PRO A 17 4.89 -6.17 7.82
CA PRO A 17 4.54 -7.45 7.19
C PRO A 17 5.56 -8.56 7.51
N ARG A 18 5.10 -9.78 7.83
CA ARG A 18 5.99 -10.94 8.11
C ARG A 18 6.96 -11.27 6.99
N THR A 19 6.52 -11.01 5.76
CA THR A 19 7.27 -11.29 4.54
C THR A 19 6.78 -10.40 3.41
N GLY A 20 7.46 -10.46 2.26
CA GLY A 20 7.03 -9.76 1.06
C GLY A 20 7.85 -8.50 0.82
N ARG A 21 7.36 -7.64 -0.07
CA ARG A 21 8.16 -6.50 -0.53
C ARG A 21 8.23 -5.38 0.50
N THR A 22 7.11 -5.02 1.12
CA THR A 22 7.08 -4.02 2.19
C THR A 22 8.00 -4.40 3.34
N PHE A 23 8.02 -5.67 3.73
CA PHE A 23 8.98 -6.23 4.69
C PHE A 23 10.44 -5.99 4.25
N GLU A 24 10.78 -6.42 3.03
CA GLU A 24 12.14 -6.29 2.49
C GLU A 24 12.60 -4.83 2.42
N ASN A 25 11.73 -3.95 1.92
CA ASN A 25 12.04 -2.55 1.74
C ASN A 25 12.15 -1.84 3.10
N PHE A 26 11.31 -2.17 4.08
CA PHE A 26 11.38 -1.58 5.42
C PHE A 26 12.66 -1.98 6.15
N LEU A 27 13.03 -3.28 6.13
CA LEU A 27 14.30 -3.71 6.73
C LEU A 27 15.51 -3.06 6.03
N THR A 28 15.45 -2.89 4.71
CA THR A 28 16.49 -2.16 3.97
C THR A 28 16.56 -0.70 4.42
N HIS A 29 15.42 -0.04 4.68
CA HIS A 29 15.38 1.31 5.23
C HIS A 29 15.98 1.40 6.64
N LEU A 30 15.81 0.38 7.50
CA LEU A 30 16.44 0.37 8.83
C LEU A 30 17.97 0.47 8.78
N LYS A 31 18.61 0.01 7.70
CA LYS A 31 20.06 0.19 7.48
C LYS A 31 20.46 1.67 7.43
N THR A 32 19.59 2.55 6.93
CA THR A 32 19.84 4.00 6.90
C THR A 32 19.64 4.65 8.26
N LEU A 33 18.98 3.96 9.19
CA LEU A 33 18.71 4.44 10.55
C LEU A 33 19.75 3.98 11.58
N GLY A 34 20.77 3.22 11.15
CA GLY A 34 21.88 2.77 11.99
C GLY A 34 21.79 1.32 12.46
N VAL A 35 20.78 0.56 12.03
CA VAL A 35 20.69 -0.88 12.34
C VAL A 35 21.79 -1.64 11.59
N ASN A 36 22.32 -2.71 12.22
CA ASN A 36 23.41 -3.51 11.68
C ASN A 36 23.05 -4.05 10.27
N LYS A 37 23.85 -3.68 9.27
CA LYS A 37 23.59 -4.04 7.87
C LYS A 37 23.71 -5.53 7.62
N GLU A 38 24.70 -6.19 8.21
CA GLU A 38 24.94 -7.63 8.03
C GLU A 38 23.82 -8.46 8.66
N GLU A 39 23.31 -8.05 9.81
CA GLU A 39 22.16 -8.68 10.46
C GLU A 39 20.93 -8.58 9.56
N ILE A 40 20.62 -7.37 9.05
CA ILE A 40 19.52 -7.16 8.13
C ILE A 40 19.69 -8.00 6.86
N ASP A 41 20.88 -8.04 6.27
CA ASP A 41 21.14 -8.81 5.06
C ASP A 41 20.93 -10.31 5.27
N LYS A 42 21.37 -10.87 6.41
CA LYS A 42 21.09 -12.27 6.79
C LYS A 42 19.59 -12.55 6.91
N ILE A 43 18.84 -11.66 7.58
CA ILE A 43 17.37 -11.81 7.71
C ILE A 43 16.70 -11.76 6.32
N LEU A 44 17.11 -10.82 5.47
CA LEU A 44 16.56 -10.70 4.11
C LEU A 44 16.86 -11.94 3.26
N ASP A 45 18.06 -12.52 3.37
CA ASP A 45 18.44 -13.69 2.60
C ASP A 45 17.70 -14.95 3.06
N ILE A 46 17.53 -15.16 4.37
CA ILE A 46 16.67 -16.24 4.90
C ILE A 46 15.22 -16.06 4.42
N SER A 47 14.70 -14.83 4.44
CA SER A 47 13.33 -14.53 3.98
C SER A 47 13.15 -14.80 2.48
N LYS A 48 14.17 -14.52 1.65
CA LYS A 48 14.17 -14.87 0.22
C LYS A 48 14.21 -16.39 0.01
N GLN A 49 15.03 -17.11 0.76
CA GLN A 49 15.08 -18.58 0.71
C GLN A 49 13.74 -19.21 1.10
N SER A 50 13.09 -18.71 2.16
CA SER A 50 11.74 -19.16 2.57
C SER A 50 10.71 -19.11 1.43
N LYS A 51 10.82 -18.13 0.52
CA LYS A 51 9.91 -18.02 -0.64
C LYS A 51 10.10 -19.13 -1.66
N SER A 52 11.33 -19.61 -1.87
CA SER A 52 11.61 -20.72 -2.80
C SER A 52 11.30 -22.07 -2.19
N VAL A 53 11.42 -22.20 -0.87
CA VAL A 53 11.13 -23.44 -0.12
C VAL A 53 9.75 -23.45 0.53
N SER A 54 8.81 -22.62 0.07
CA SER A 54 7.44 -22.67 0.62
C SER A 54 6.83 -24.04 0.33
N HIS A 55 6.53 -24.81 1.38
CA HIS A 55 6.20 -26.23 1.26
C HIS A 55 4.71 -26.51 1.53
N VAL A 56 4.22 -27.57 0.88
CA VAL A 56 2.94 -28.21 1.26
C VAL A 56 3.09 -28.97 2.57
N ASP A 57 4.30 -29.46 2.81
CA ASP A 57 4.70 -30.35 3.88
C ASP A 57 5.20 -29.55 5.10
N PHE A 58 4.56 -29.79 6.24
CA PHE A 58 4.87 -29.15 7.52
C PHE A 58 6.27 -29.51 8.03
N ASP A 59 6.69 -30.77 7.89
CA ASP A 59 7.96 -31.24 8.43
C ASP A 59 9.12 -30.59 7.69
N LYS A 60 9.02 -30.47 6.37
CA LYS A 60 10.01 -29.74 5.57
C LYS A 60 10.07 -28.25 5.92
N ALA A 61 8.92 -27.62 6.12
CA ALA A 61 8.87 -26.22 6.55
C ALA A 61 9.47 -26.03 7.95
N SER A 62 9.26 -26.99 8.85
CA SER A 62 9.82 -27.01 10.20
C SER A 62 11.33 -27.24 10.21
N GLN A 63 11.86 -28.12 9.35
CA GLN A 63 13.31 -28.29 9.15
C GLN A 63 13.96 -26.99 8.67
N PHE A 64 13.34 -26.29 7.71
CA PHE A 64 13.83 -24.98 7.29
C PHE A 64 13.75 -23.94 8.42
N LEU A 65 12.70 -23.95 9.26
CA LEU A 65 12.64 -23.10 10.44
C LEU A 65 13.80 -23.35 11.40
N GLN A 66 14.15 -24.61 11.67
CA GLN A 66 15.27 -24.96 12.55
C GLN A 66 16.59 -24.37 12.02
N TYR A 67 16.84 -24.52 10.71
CA TYR A 67 17.97 -23.85 10.06
C TYR A 67 17.91 -22.32 10.21
N ALA A 68 16.76 -21.71 9.92
CA ALA A 68 16.59 -20.26 10.00
C ALA A 68 16.85 -19.71 11.41
N VAL A 69 16.32 -20.36 12.45
CA VAL A 69 16.48 -19.96 13.86
C VAL A 69 17.92 -20.13 14.33
N GLN A 70 18.64 -21.16 13.85
CA GLN A 70 20.07 -21.32 14.13
C GLN A 70 20.91 -20.18 13.54
N GLN A 71 20.52 -19.65 12.37
CA GLN A 71 21.21 -18.51 11.76
C GLN A 71 20.80 -17.18 12.39
N MET A 72 19.50 -17.00 12.63
CA MET A 72 18.88 -15.79 13.17
C MET A 72 17.63 -16.14 13.98
N PRO A 73 17.58 -15.92 15.31
CA PRO A 73 16.48 -16.35 16.16
C PRO A 73 15.26 -15.39 16.11
N CYS A 74 14.90 -14.93 14.92
CA CYS A 74 13.81 -13.96 14.68
C CYS A 74 12.76 -14.49 13.69
N PHE A 75 12.71 -15.80 13.45
CA PHE A 75 11.80 -16.44 12.50
C PHE A 75 10.80 -17.37 13.20
N GLY A 76 9.63 -17.51 12.59
CA GLY A 76 8.56 -18.42 13.03
C GLY A 76 7.90 -19.12 11.85
N LEU A 77 7.14 -20.17 12.12
CA LEU A 77 6.34 -20.89 11.13
C LEU A 77 4.89 -20.43 11.18
N PHE A 78 4.32 -20.15 10.02
CA PHE A 78 2.96 -19.62 9.89
C PHE A 78 2.17 -20.34 8.80
N VAL A 79 0.84 -20.29 8.94
CA VAL A 79 -0.09 -20.77 7.92
C VAL A 79 -0.44 -19.61 6.96
N ASP A 80 0.06 -19.66 5.74
CA ASP A 80 -0.28 -18.74 4.64
C ASP A 80 -1.65 -19.09 4.07
N ARG A 81 -2.69 -18.47 4.65
CA ARG A 81 -4.10 -18.66 4.27
C ARG A 81 -4.40 -18.23 2.83
N LYS A 82 -3.50 -17.48 2.17
CA LYS A 82 -3.67 -17.04 0.77
C LYS A 82 -3.20 -18.07 -0.25
N ARG A 83 -2.62 -19.19 0.18
CA ARG A 83 -1.98 -20.17 -0.70
C ARG A 83 -2.27 -21.59 -0.23
N SER A 84 -3.47 -22.07 -0.52
CA SER A 84 -3.93 -23.43 -0.19
C SER A 84 -2.96 -24.54 -0.62
N LYS A 85 -2.26 -24.34 -1.76
CA LYS A 85 -1.29 -25.31 -2.30
C LYS A 85 0.09 -25.30 -1.62
N ARG A 86 0.39 -24.35 -0.72
CA ARG A 86 1.66 -24.26 0.04
C ARG A 86 1.43 -23.48 1.33
N PRO A 87 0.67 -24.06 2.27
CA PRO A 87 0.15 -23.33 3.42
C PRO A 87 1.21 -23.05 4.47
N TYR A 88 2.34 -23.76 4.53
CA TYR A 88 3.34 -23.55 5.57
C TYR A 88 4.48 -22.66 5.09
N ARG A 89 4.78 -21.62 5.87
CA ARG A 89 5.81 -20.64 5.50
C ARG A 89 6.56 -20.11 6.71
N VAL A 90 7.89 -20.08 6.60
CA VAL A 90 8.74 -19.41 7.56
C VAL A 90 8.74 -17.91 7.30
N GLY A 91 8.36 -17.13 8.31
CA GLY A 91 8.26 -15.68 8.23
C GLY A 91 9.03 -15.02 9.36
N PHE A 92 9.29 -13.72 9.21
CA PHE A 92 9.84 -12.93 10.29
C PHE A 92 8.84 -12.89 11.45
N LEU A 93 9.31 -13.19 12.66
CA LEU A 93 8.54 -13.18 13.90
C LEU A 93 8.73 -11.85 14.61
N GLY A 94 9.98 -11.49 14.91
CA GLY A 94 10.30 -10.20 15.51
C GLY A 94 11.72 -10.15 16.05
N THR A 95 12.21 -8.94 16.26
CA THR A 95 13.50 -8.67 16.89
C THR A 95 13.54 -7.27 17.48
N ASP A 96 14.46 -7.07 18.42
CA ASP A 96 14.64 -5.79 19.10
C ASP A 96 15.87 -5.09 18.50
N TRP A 97 15.72 -3.83 18.09
CA TRP A 97 16.81 -3.00 17.59
C TRP A 97 16.89 -1.68 18.33
N ILE A 98 18.11 -1.19 18.53
CA ILE A 98 18.34 0.20 18.94
C ILE A 98 18.31 1.07 17.70
N ILE A 99 17.35 2.00 17.63
CA ILE A 99 17.21 2.96 16.54
C ILE A 99 17.36 4.36 17.13
N GLY A 100 18.53 4.97 16.91
CA GLY A 100 18.93 6.15 17.66
C GLY A 100 19.22 5.80 19.11
N ASP A 101 18.43 6.34 20.05
CA ASP A 101 18.51 6.07 21.48
C ASP A 101 17.29 5.28 22.01
N VAL A 102 16.46 4.75 21.12
CA VAL A 102 15.23 4.02 21.46
C VAL A 102 15.37 2.53 21.18
N CYS A 103 15.04 1.68 22.16
CA CYS A 103 14.89 0.25 21.98
C CYS A 103 13.53 -0.07 21.37
N VAL A 104 13.51 -0.48 20.10
CA VAL A 104 12.29 -0.74 19.34
C VAL A 104 12.18 -2.23 19.05
N ARG A 105 11.05 -2.83 19.44
CA ARG A 105 10.67 -4.17 19.02
C ARG A 105 9.92 -4.12 17.69
N ILE A 106 10.49 -4.70 16.66
CA ILE A 106 9.85 -4.85 15.34
C ILE A 106 9.26 -6.24 15.25
N GLU A 107 7.96 -6.35 15.00
CA GLU A 107 7.24 -7.63 14.92
C GLU A 107 6.68 -7.87 13.51
N GLY A 108 6.75 -9.12 13.08
CA GLY A 108 6.18 -9.55 11.81
C GLY A 108 4.71 -9.91 11.96
N GLU A 109 3.84 -9.22 11.24
CA GLU A 109 2.39 -9.42 11.25
C GLU A 109 1.75 -9.56 9.87
N GLU A 110 0.50 -10.03 9.83
CA GLU A 110 -0.28 -10.00 8.60
C GLU A 110 -0.67 -8.54 8.28
N PRO A 111 -0.54 -8.05 7.03
CA PRO A 111 -0.71 -6.62 6.72
C PRO A 111 -2.02 -5.98 7.18
N HIS A 112 -3.11 -6.76 7.26
CA HIS A 112 -4.42 -6.27 7.68
C HIS A 112 -4.60 -6.23 9.21
N ASN A 113 -3.68 -6.84 9.97
CA ASN A 113 -3.74 -6.85 11.43
C ASN A 113 -3.12 -5.59 12.04
N GLY A 114 -2.18 -4.93 11.37
CA GLY A 114 -1.42 -3.81 11.98
C GLY A 114 -2.31 -2.72 12.61
N SER A 115 -3.31 -2.24 11.88
CA SER A 115 -4.28 -1.27 12.39
C SER A 115 -5.22 -1.84 13.46
N SER A 116 -5.53 -3.14 13.40
CA SER A 116 -6.32 -3.82 14.44
C SER A 116 -5.54 -3.94 15.75
N LEU A 117 -4.24 -4.22 15.68
CA LEU A 117 -3.35 -4.31 16.84
C LEU A 117 -3.16 -2.96 17.52
N ILE A 118 -3.07 -1.86 16.74
CA ILE A 118 -3.08 -0.49 17.28
C ILE A 118 -4.37 -0.23 18.07
N ARG A 119 -5.52 -0.66 17.53
CA ARG A 119 -6.81 -0.49 18.21
C ARG A 119 -6.92 -1.31 19.49
N LEU A 120 -6.31 -2.49 19.52
CA LEU A 120 -6.28 -3.39 20.67
C LEU A 120 -5.22 -3.01 21.70
N ASP A 121 -4.51 -1.89 21.50
CA ASP A 121 -3.46 -1.46 22.41
C ASP A 121 -2.29 -2.49 22.50
N GLU A 122 -2.08 -3.30 21.45
CA GLU A 122 -1.04 -4.33 21.43
C GLU A 122 0.28 -3.82 20.82
N ILE A 123 0.22 -2.82 19.94
CA ILE A 123 1.39 -2.20 19.31
C ILE A 123 1.27 -0.68 19.28
N ASP A 124 2.40 0.01 19.17
CA ASP A 124 2.45 1.47 19.15
C ASP A 124 2.34 2.06 17.74
N CYS A 125 2.88 1.36 16.75
CA CYS A 125 2.77 1.75 15.35
C CYS A 125 2.88 0.55 14.40
N ALA A 126 2.56 0.77 13.13
CA ALA A 126 2.65 -0.24 12.09
C ALA A 126 3.01 0.36 10.73
N VAL A 127 3.57 -0.47 9.85
CA VAL A 127 3.75 -0.17 8.42
C VAL A 127 2.67 -0.90 7.63
N VAL A 128 1.71 -0.16 7.07
CA VAL A 128 0.55 -0.72 6.34
C VAL A 128 0.24 0.07 5.07
N GLY A 129 -0.38 -0.57 4.08
CA GLY A 129 -0.93 0.13 2.92
C GLY A 129 -2.19 0.92 3.28
N LEU A 130 -2.51 1.97 2.52
CA LEU A 130 -3.81 2.65 2.64
C LEU A 130 -4.96 1.69 2.35
N ASP A 131 -4.79 0.82 1.36
CA ASP A 131 -5.77 -0.19 0.98
C ASP A 131 -6.10 -1.14 2.14
N GLU A 132 -5.09 -1.57 2.89
CA GLU A 132 -5.25 -2.42 4.07
C GLU A 132 -5.75 -1.67 5.30
N LEU A 133 -5.42 -0.38 5.42
CA LEU A 133 -5.98 0.47 6.44
C LEU A 133 -7.49 0.65 6.21
N LEU A 134 -7.89 1.00 4.99
CA LEU A 134 -9.28 1.23 4.62
C LEU A 134 -10.14 -0.01 4.83
N THR A 135 -9.66 -1.24 4.59
CA THR A 135 -10.49 -2.44 4.80
C THR A 135 -10.95 -2.64 6.24
N VAL A 136 -10.21 -2.11 7.22
CA VAL A 136 -10.55 -2.29 8.65
C VAL A 136 -11.03 -1.01 9.33
N THR A 137 -10.85 0.16 8.72
CA THR A 137 -11.20 1.45 9.35
C THR A 137 -12.35 2.21 8.70
N GLN A 138 -13.04 1.68 7.68
CA GLN A 138 -14.16 2.38 7.01
C GLN A 138 -15.19 2.93 8.00
N TYR A 139 -15.53 2.17 9.04
CA TYR A 139 -16.52 2.57 10.04
C TYR A 139 -16.17 3.89 10.75
N TYR A 140 -14.88 4.24 10.88
CA TYR A 140 -14.43 5.45 11.57
C TYR A 140 -14.46 6.70 10.70
N LEU A 141 -14.57 6.54 9.38
CA LEU A 141 -14.53 7.65 8.44
C LEU A 141 -15.93 8.23 8.25
N HIS A 142 -16.01 9.55 8.08
CA HIS A 142 -17.26 10.26 7.75
C HIS A 142 -17.84 9.75 6.43
N ASN A 143 -17.01 9.78 5.38
CA ASN A 143 -17.33 9.20 4.09
C ASN A 143 -16.11 8.44 3.53
N PRO A 144 -16.05 7.10 3.66
CA PRO A 144 -14.95 6.29 3.15
C PRO A 144 -14.72 6.43 1.65
N THR A 145 -15.76 6.75 0.87
CA THR A 145 -15.66 6.81 -0.61
C THR A 145 -14.87 8.00 -1.11
N LEU A 146 -14.73 9.05 -0.28
CA LEU A 146 -13.93 10.23 -0.60
C LEU A 146 -12.44 10.04 -0.30
N VAL A 147 -12.07 9.02 0.47
CA VAL A 147 -10.68 8.77 0.89
C VAL A 147 -9.95 7.95 -0.17
N THR A 148 -9.66 8.59 -1.30
CA THR A 148 -8.97 7.96 -2.44
C THR A 148 -7.44 8.09 -2.37
N LYS A 149 -6.94 8.90 -1.42
CA LYS A 149 -5.52 9.20 -1.19
C LYS A 149 -5.25 9.25 0.31
N TRP A 150 -4.07 8.79 0.74
CA TRP A 150 -3.78 8.69 2.18
C TRP A 150 -3.79 10.04 2.89
N GLY A 151 -3.43 11.11 2.16
CA GLY A 151 -3.41 12.48 2.70
C GLY A 151 -4.79 13.02 3.08
N MET A 152 -5.88 12.31 2.75
CA MET A 152 -7.25 12.62 3.17
C MET A 152 -7.69 11.86 4.43
N TYR A 153 -7.02 10.77 4.77
CA TYR A 153 -7.51 9.80 5.74
C TYR A 153 -7.72 10.42 7.13
N ASN A 154 -6.67 11.03 7.70
CA ASN A 154 -6.75 11.60 9.05
C ASN A 154 -7.87 12.63 9.15
N TYR A 155 -8.07 13.45 8.12
CA TYR A 155 -9.11 14.47 8.07
C TYR A 155 -10.51 13.86 8.16
N ASN A 156 -10.74 12.77 7.43
CA ASN A 156 -12.04 12.12 7.33
C ASN A 156 -12.39 11.23 8.52
N ILE A 157 -11.50 11.05 9.51
CA ILE A 157 -11.85 10.34 10.75
C ILE A 157 -12.89 11.14 11.52
N GLU A 158 -14.10 10.62 11.70
CA GLU A 158 -15.17 11.27 12.46
C GLU A 158 -15.40 10.59 13.80
N LYS A 159 -15.37 9.26 13.84
CA LYS A 159 -15.63 8.49 15.06
C LYS A 159 -14.37 8.34 15.92
N PRO A 160 -14.52 8.11 17.25
CA PRO A 160 -13.39 7.92 18.13
C PRO A 160 -12.49 6.75 17.71
N THR A 161 -11.22 7.06 17.46
CA THR A 161 -10.14 6.09 17.22
C THR A 161 -8.79 6.76 17.47
N ASN A 162 -7.83 5.99 17.97
CA ASN A 162 -6.43 6.37 18.16
C ASN A 162 -5.60 6.22 16.87
N ILE A 163 -6.08 5.51 15.86
CA ILE A 163 -5.36 5.23 14.62
C ILE A 163 -5.14 6.52 13.83
N ARG A 164 -3.88 6.91 13.57
CA ARG A 164 -3.53 8.02 12.68
C ARG A 164 -2.41 7.67 11.73
N ILE A 165 -2.47 8.20 10.51
CA ILE A 165 -1.36 8.15 9.56
C ILE A 165 -0.36 9.23 9.96
N ALA A 166 0.85 8.81 10.29
CA ALA A 166 2.01 9.68 10.45
C ALA A 166 2.69 9.98 9.11
N GLY A 167 2.21 9.52 7.97
CA GLY A 167 2.74 9.89 6.65
C GLY A 167 3.31 8.71 5.87
N SER A 168 3.88 9.00 4.71
CA SER A 168 4.44 8.00 3.82
C SER A 168 5.72 7.41 4.40
N ALA A 169 5.85 6.08 4.33
CA ALA A 169 7.11 5.41 4.61
C ALA A 169 8.10 5.50 3.43
N GLN A 170 7.64 5.93 2.25
CA GLN A 170 8.42 6.10 1.02
C GLN A 170 9.36 4.92 0.72
N LEU A 171 8.89 3.70 0.99
CA LEU A 171 9.68 2.50 0.76
C LEU A 171 9.88 2.28 -0.74
N THR A 172 11.13 2.34 -1.20
CA THR A 172 11.50 2.18 -2.60
C THR A 172 12.03 0.79 -2.91
N ARG A 173 12.01 0.44 -4.20
CA ARG A 173 12.63 -0.76 -4.74
C ARG A 173 13.08 -0.51 -6.17
N TYR A 174 14.15 -1.18 -6.57
CA TYR A 174 14.64 -1.16 -7.94
C TYR A 174 13.55 -1.55 -8.94
N ASN A 175 13.30 -0.66 -9.90
CA ASN A 175 12.38 -0.86 -11.00
C ASN A 175 13.17 -1.06 -12.30
N PRO A 176 13.11 -2.25 -12.92
CA PRO A 176 13.89 -2.55 -14.12
C PRO A 176 13.42 -1.78 -15.37
N VAL A 177 12.18 -1.27 -15.38
CA VAL A 177 11.66 -0.49 -16.53
C VAL A 177 12.33 0.88 -16.61
N LEU A 178 12.66 1.48 -15.45
CA LEU A 178 13.31 2.78 -15.37
C LEU A 178 14.80 2.70 -15.00
N GLY A 179 15.30 1.52 -14.63
CA GLY A 179 16.69 1.32 -14.23
C GLY A 179 17.07 2.00 -12.90
N GLN A 180 16.10 2.33 -12.04
CA GLN A 180 16.32 3.07 -10.79
C GLN A 180 15.29 2.66 -9.71
N ASP A 181 15.52 3.11 -8.47
CA ASP A 181 14.61 2.87 -7.35
C ASP A 181 13.33 3.71 -7.45
N VAL A 182 12.19 3.02 -7.32
CA VAL A 182 10.85 3.61 -7.38
C VAL A 182 10.06 3.20 -6.14
N GLN A 183 9.29 4.13 -5.58
CA GLN A 183 8.41 3.87 -4.44
C GLN A 183 7.40 2.75 -4.74
N ASP A 184 7.16 1.85 -3.78
CA ASP A 184 6.16 0.78 -3.87
C ASP A 184 4.74 1.37 -3.71
N MET A 185 4.30 2.12 -4.73
CA MET A 185 2.93 2.63 -4.88
C MET A 185 2.09 1.67 -5.71
N VAL A 186 0.80 1.57 -5.39
CA VAL A 186 -0.18 0.79 -6.12
C VAL A 186 -1.45 1.60 -6.35
N GLY A 187 -2.20 1.26 -7.40
CA GLY A 187 -3.57 1.75 -7.58
C GLY A 187 -4.56 0.60 -7.63
N PHE A 188 -5.77 0.81 -7.15
CA PHE A 188 -6.86 -0.16 -7.28
C PHE A 188 -7.64 0.11 -8.56
N PHE A 189 -7.30 -0.58 -9.63
CA PHE A 189 -7.76 -0.30 -10.97
C PHE A 189 -8.83 -1.27 -11.44
N LEU A 190 -9.67 -0.77 -12.36
CA LEU A 190 -10.52 -1.61 -13.18
C LEU A 190 -9.68 -2.30 -14.28
N ILE A 191 -9.87 -3.60 -14.43
CA ILE A 191 -9.23 -4.43 -15.44
C ILE A 191 -10.27 -5.22 -16.24
N SER A 192 -9.99 -5.50 -17.51
CA SER A 192 -10.83 -6.40 -18.31
C SER A 192 -10.05 -7.12 -19.40
N LYS A 193 -10.72 -8.05 -20.10
CA LYS A 193 -10.15 -8.69 -21.29
C LYS A 193 -10.00 -7.67 -22.42
N ALA A 194 -8.91 -7.78 -23.18
CA ALA A 194 -8.85 -7.12 -24.48
C ALA A 194 -9.97 -7.65 -25.39
N LYS A 195 -10.73 -6.76 -26.05
CA LYS A 195 -11.66 -7.19 -27.10
C LYS A 195 -10.86 -7.77 -28.26
N THR A 196 -11.22 -8.97 -28.72
CA THR A 196 -10.57 -9.62 -29.88
C THR A 196 -10.54 -8.70 -31.09
N LEU A 197 -9.37 -8.58 -31.73
CA LEU A 197 -9.10 -7.73 -32.90
C LEU A 197 -10.06 -7.90 -34.09
N LYS A 198 -10.87 -8.97 -34.17
CA LYS A 198 -11.85 -9.18 -35.25
C LYS A 198 -12.95 -8.12 -35.32
N THR A 199 -13.20 -7.36 -34.25
CA THR A 199 -14.11 -6.20 -34.27
C THR A 199 -13.44 -4.86 -34.63
N LYS A 200 -12.16 -4.85 -35.03
CA LYS A 200 -11.49 -3.60 -35.48
C LYS A 200 -11.85 -3.19 -36.91
N LEU A 201 -12.45 -4.07 -37.72
CA LEU A 201 -12.83 -3.73 -39.10
C LEU A 201 -14.15 -2.94 -39.21
N SER A 202 -14.89 -2.78 -38.11
CA SER A 202 -16.17 -2.03 -38.09
C SER A 202 -16.12 -0.72 -37.29
N LEU A 203 -14.97 -0.38 -36.69
CA LEU A 203 -14.82 0.81 -35.84
C LEU A 203 -13.81 1.80 -36.44
N LYS A 204 -13.99 2.16 -37.71
CA LYS A 204 -13.57 3.48 -38.19
C LYS A 204 -14.67 4.46 -37.77
N LYS A 205 -14.32 5.47 -36.96
CA LYS A 205 -15.14 6.61 -36.50
C LYS A 205 -16.03 6.48 -35.26
N GLN A 206 -15.64 5.74 -34.23
CA GLN A 206 -16.13 6.07 -32.87
C GLN A 206 -14.98 5.93 -31.89
N THR A 207 -14.42 7.07 -31.48
CA THR A 207 -13.83 7.18 -30.13
C THR A 207 -14.92 6.70 -29.18
N PRO A 208 -14.76 5.57 -28.49
CA PRO A 208 -15.76 5.17 -27.50
C PRO A 208 -15.78 6.30 -26.48
N ASN A 209 -16.92 6.98 -26.34
CA ASN A 209 -17.21 7.75 -25.13
C ASN A 209 -17.21 6.74 -23.99
N TYR A 210 -16.02 6.48 -23.44
CA TYR A 210 -15.89 5.73 -22.21
C TYR A 210 -16.49 6.64 -21.16
N PRO A 211 -17.62 6.28 -20.53
CA PRO A 211 -18.23 7.16 -19.56
C PRO A 211 -17.19 7.36 -18.46
N SER A 212 -17.02 8.59 -18.01
CA SER A 212 -16.35 8.94 -16.77
C SER A 212 -16.92 8.21 -15.55
N ASP A 213 -17.95 7.39 -15.75
CA ASP A 213 -18.44 6.44 -14.79
C ASP A 213 -18.77 5.06 -15.42
N PHE A 214 -17.76 4.42 -16.02
CA PHE A 214 -17.90 3.04 -16.52
C PHE A 214 -18.36 2.06 -15.42
N LEU A 215 -18.08 2.37 -14.14
CA LEU A 215 -18.63 1.65 -12.99
C LEU A 215 -20.14 1.88 -12.82
N SER A 216 -20.64 3.10 -13.03
CA SER A 216 -22.09 3.33 -13.12
C SER A 216 -22.73 2.59 -14.30
N HIS A 217 -22.09 2.55 -15.47
CA HIS A 217 -22.58 1.71 -16.58
C HIS A 217 -22.63 0.21 -16.20
N LEU A 218 -21.62 -0.30 -15.48
CA LEU A 218 -21.61 -1.68 -14.99
C LEU A 218 -22.76 -1.95 -14.01
N SER A 219 -23.10 -0.96 -13.18
CA SER A 219 -24.21 -1.02 -12.22
C SER A 219 -25.56 -1.12 -12.92
N GLU A 220 -25.78 -0.33 -13.97
CA GLU A 220 -27.03 -0.31 -14.74
C GLU A 220 -27.25 -1.60 -15.54
N ASN A 221 -26.17 -2.23 -16.03
CA ASN A 221 -26.24 -3.40 -16.91
C ASN A 221 -26.05 -4.75 -16.19
N GLY A 222 -25.89 -4.76 -14.86
CA GLY A 222 -25.79 -5.98 -14.05
C GLY A 222 -24.58 -6.87 -14.36
N GLN A 223 -23.52 -6.30 -14.94
CA GLN A 223 -22.31 -7.04 -15.32
C GLN A 223 -21.51 -7.46 -14.08
N ARG A 224 -20.86 -8.63 -14.16
CA ARG A 224 -20.08 -9.19 -13.05
C ARG A 224 -18.80 -8.38 -12.82
N VAL A 225 -18.58 -7.97 -11.57
CA VAL A 225 -17.36 -7.30 -11.12
C VAL A 225 -16.63 -8.20 -10.14
N PHE A 226 -15.52 -8.78 -10.56
CA PHE A 226 -14.69 -9.63 -9.71
C PHE A 226 -13.80 -8.79 -8.80
N VAL A 227 -13.78 -9.10 -7.52
CA VAL A 227 -12.98 -8.37 -6.53
C VAL A 227 -12.37 -9.37 -5.55
N LYS A 228 -11.13 -9.12 -5.11
CA LYS A 228 -10.54 -9.93 -4.05
C LYS A 228 -11.34 -9.75 -2.75
N GLY A 229 -11.67 -10.85 -2.06
CA GLY A 229 -12.61 -10.80 -0.92
C GLY A 229 -12.33 -9.75 0.15
N ARG A 230 -11.06 -9.49 0.47
CA ARG A 230 -10.69 -8.45 1.45
C ARG A 230 -11.11 -7.03 1.04
N TYR A 231 -11.29 -6.75 -0.25
CA TYR A 231 -11.70 -5.43 -0.76
C TYR A 231 -13.18 -5.37 -1.11
N ALA A 232 -13.93 -6.47 -1.03
CA ALA A 232 -15.34 -6.51 -1.42
C ALA A 232 -16.17 -5.48 -0.63
N GLY A 233 -15.94 -5.36 0.68
CA GLY A 233 -16.63 -4.37 1.52
C GLY A 233 -16.37 -2.91 1.10
N ILE A 234 -15.14 -2.60 0.69
CA ILE A 234 -14.79 -1.27 0.18
C ILE A 234 -15.58 -0.96 -1.08
N VAL A 235 -15.61 -1.90 -2.03
CA VAL A 235 -16.31 -1.72 -3.30
C VAL A 235 -17.82 -1.66 -3.10
N SER A 236 -18.40 -2.54 -2.28
CA SER A 236 -19.84 -2.54 -1.98
C SER A 236 -20.30 -1.24 -1.32
N THR A 237 -19.45 -0.63 -0.48
CA THR A 237 -19.76 0.65 0.15
C THR A 237 -19.74 1.79 -0.86
N ALA A 238 -18.76 1.81 -1.76
CA ALA A 238 -18.63 2.87 -2.77
C ALA A 238 -19.62 2.72 -3.92
N TYR A 239 -19.97 1.48 -4.27
CA TYR A 239 -20.80 1.14 -5.43
C TYR A 239 -21.81 0.04 -5.06
N PRO A 240 -22.86 0.38 -4.29
CA PRO A 240 -23.81 -0.60 -3.74
C PRO A 240 -24.59 -1.38 -4.81
N ASN A 241 -24.70 -0.82 -6.01
CA ASN A 241 -25.46 -1.40 -7.12
C ASN A 241 -24.61 -2.31 -8.03
N LEU A 242 -23.30 -2.45 -7.77
CA LEU A 242 -22.46 -3.37 -8.55
C LEU A 242 -22.71 -4.83 -8.16
N LYS A 243 -22.77 -5.71 -9.17
CA LYS A 243 -22.78 -7.17 -8.97
C LYS A 243 -21.38 -7.68 -8.65
N ILE A 244 -20.97 -7.50 -7.40
CA ILE A 244 -19.65 -7.87 -6.89
C ILE A 244 -19.57 -9.38 -6.65
N ILE A 245 -18.53 -10.02 -7.19
CA ILE A 245 -18.23 -11.43 -6.97
C ILE A 245 -16.85 -11.53 -6.31
N SER A 246 -16.83 -12.04 -5.08
CA SER A 246 -15.58 -12.25 -4.36
C SER A 246 -14.81 -13.44 -4.93
N VAL A 247 -13.54 -13.24 -5.26
CA VAL A 247 -12.64 -14.29 -5.80
C VAL A 247 -11.25 -14.23 -5.15
N GLU A 248 -10.47 -15.29 -5.30
CA GLU A 248 -9.09 -15.36 -4.79
C GLU A 248 -8.09 -14.67 -5.73
N ASP A 249 -8.20 -14.93 -7.03
CA ASP A 249 -7.41 -14.37 -8.15
C ASP A 249 -8.36 -13.63 -9.10
N VAL A 250 -8.32 -12.29 -9.09
CA VAL A 250 -9.21 -11.45 -9.90
C VAL A 250 -8.84 -11.56 -11.37
N GLU A 251 -7.55 -11.59 -11.69
CA GLU A 251 -7.10 -11.62 -13.07
C GLU A 251 -7.51 -12.92 -13.79
N ASP A 252 -7.44 -14.08 -13.12
CA ASP A 252 -7.90 -15.36 -13.66
C ASP A 252 -9.43 -15.42 -13.76
N ALA A 253 -10.15 -14.92 -12.76
CA ALA A 253 -11.61 -14.86 -12.80
C ALA A 253 -12.10 -14.02 -13.99
N VAL A 254 -11.48 -12.85 -14.22
CA VAL A 254 -11.76 -12.03 -15.41
C VAL A 254 -11.44 -12.80 -16.69
N MET A 255 -10.32 -13.51 -16.76
CA MET A 255 -9.92 -14.28 -17.95
C MET A 255 -10.87 -15.45 -18.27
N GLN A 256 -11.52 -16.04 -17.27
CA GLN A 256 -12.43 -17.19 -17.44
C GLN A 256 -13.89 -16.78 -17.65
N ALA A 257 -14.27 -15.56 -17.28
CA ALA A 257 -15.65 -15.09 -17.35
C ALA A 257 -16.12 -14.71 -18.78
N GLU A 258 -17.41 -14.46 -18.93
CA GLU A 258 -18.01 -14.04 -20.20
C GLU A 258 -17.58 -12.62 -20.61
N ALA A 259 -17.74 -12.30 -21.90
CA ALA A 259 -17.43 -10.99 -22.43
C ALA A 259 -18.20 -9.89 -21.69
N GLY A 260 -17.52 -8.79 -21.36
CA GLY A 260 -18.10 -7.69 -20.59
C GLY A 260 -17.91 -7.82 -19.06
N SER A 261 -17.45 -8.97 -18.57
CA SER A 261 -17.03 -9.08 -17.17
C SER A 261 -15.73 -8.32 -16.92
N VAL A 262 -15.60 -7.77 -15.71
CA VAL A 262 -14.46 -6.94 -15.30
C VAL A 262 -13.97 -7.31 -13.91
N GLY A 263 -12.79 -6.82 -13.54
CA GLY A 263 -12.24 -6.98 -12.21
C GLY A 263 -11.76 -5.66 -11.63
N LEU A 264 -11.75 -5.55 -10.31
CA LEU A 264 -11.02 -4.50 -9.60
C LEU A 264 -9.82 -5.13 -8.89
N GLU A 265 -8.61 -4.68 -9.24
CA GLU A 265 -7.36 -5.28 -8.79
C GLU A 265 -6.32 -4.22 -8.42
N ILE A 266 -5.49 -4.54 -7.43
CA ILE A 266 -4.35 -3.74 -7.03
C ILE A 266 -3.24 -3.92 -8.06
N VAL A 267 -2.97 -2.88 -8.84
CA VAL A 267 -1.93 -2.88 -9.86
C VAL A 267 -0.80 -1.95 -9.44
N GLN A 268 0.41 -2.52 -9.47
CA GLN A 268 1.65 -1.78 -9.24
C GLN A 268 2.41 -1.55 -10.55
N THR A 269 2.95 -2.63 -11.13
CA THR A 269 3.81 -2.56 -12.32
C THR A 269 3.05 -2.89 -13.59
N GLY A 270 1.92 -3.59 -13.51
CA GLY A 270 1.18 -4.07 -14.69
C GLY A 270 1.71 -5.37 -15.30
N ASN A 271 2.75 -6.00 -14.73
CA ASN A 271 3.36 -7.22 -15.31
C ASN A 271 2.39 -8.39 -15.46
N THR A 272 1.52 -8.63 -14.47
CA THR A 272 0.53 -9.71 -14.55
C THR A 272 -0.51 -9.43 -15.63
N LEU A 273 -0.99 -8.19 -15.74
CA LEU A 273 -1.94 -7.79 -16.79
C LEU A 273 -1.33 -7.99 -18.18
N LYS A 274 -0.10 -7.49 -18.39
CA LYS A 274 0.64 -7.65 -19.66
C LYS A 274 0.81 -9.12 -20.03
N ARG A 275 1.21 -9.97 -19.07
CA ARG A 275 1.37 -11.42 -19.29
C ARG A 275 0.05 -12.13 -19.62
N LYS A 276 -1.04 -11.74 -18.96
CA LYS A 276 -2.38 -12.33 -19.16
C LYS A 276 -3.17 -11.68 -20.32
N GLY A 277 -2.63 -10.63 -20.97
CA GLY A 277 -3.31 -9.91 -22.04
C GLY A 277 -4.52 -9.09 -21.56
N LEU A 278 -4.53 -8.67 -20.30
CA LEU A 278 -5.56 -7.83 -19.70
C LEU A 278 -5.28 -6.36 -19.96
N ILE A 279 -6.35 -5.58 -20.08
CA ILE A 279 -6.31 -4.12 -20.19
C ILE A 279 -6.62 -3.47 -18.85
N LEU A 280 -5.96 -2.35 -18.59
CA LEU A 280 -6.15 -1.49 -17.42
C LEU A 280 -6.90 -0.23 -17.85
N HIS A 281 -7.92 0.18 -17.10
CA HIS A 281 -8.78 1.30 -17.47
C HIS A 281 -8.62 2.48 -16.54
N GLY A 282 -8.50 3.68 -17.13
CA GLY A 282 -8.71 4.95 -16.43
C GLY A 282 -7.80 5.19 -15.23
N ALA A 283 -8.34 5.95 -14.28
CA ALA A 283 -7.77 6.17 -12.95
C ALA A 283 -8.15 5.02 -12.00
N PRO A 284 -7.34 4.74 -10.96
CA PRO A 284 -7.73 3.81 -9.90
C PRO A 284 -8.80 4.43 -9.01
N LEU A 285 -9.56 3.58 -8.33
CA LEU A 285 -10.53 3.99 -7.30
C LEU A 285 -9.84 4.66 -6.11
N PHE A 286 -8.65 4.18 -5.76
CA PHE A 286 -7.77 4.80 -4.77
C PHE A 286 -6.31 4.45 -5.05
N LEU A 287 -5.41 5.28 -4.54
CA LEU A 287 -3.97 5.05 -4.53
C LEU A 287 -3.53 4.60 -3.14
N SER A 288 -2.65 3.60 -3.09
CA SER A 288 -2.07 3.08 -1.86
C SER A 288 -0.56 3.04 -1.94
N GLU A 289 0.09 3.25 -0.81
CA GLU A 289 1.52 3.15 -0.61
C GLU A 289 1.76 2.73 0.84
N SER A 290 2.99 2.33 1.19
CA SER A 290 3.32 2.00 2.58
C SER A 290 3.33 3.26 3.45
N LEU A 291 2.61 3.20 4.57
CA LEU A 291 2.40 4.32 5.50
C LEU A 291 2.85 3.94 6.89
N TYR A 292 3.36 4.92 7.64
CA TYR A 292 3.48 4.81 9.09
C TYR A 292 2.13 5.13 9.72
N VAL A 293 1.52 4.14 10.38
CA VAL A 293 0.26 4.29 11.13
C VAL A 293 0.58 4.12 12.60
N VAL A 294 0.07 5.01 13.44
CA VAL A 294 0.50 5.16 14.84
C VAL A 294 -0.72 5.21 15.74
N ASP A 295 -0.59 4.65 16.95
CA ASP A 295 -1.43 4.99 18.07
C ASP A 295 -1.15 6.44 18.49
N TYR A 296 -2.03 7.35 18.08
CA TYR A 296 -1.87 8.76 18.37
C TYR A 296 -1.94 9.09 19.86
N TYR A 297 -2.73 8.35 20.64
CA TYR A 297 -2.88 8.63 22.08
C TYR A 297 -1.65 8.20 22.86
N ARG A 298 -1.00 7.09 22.46
CA ARG A 298 0.32 6.71 22.98
C ARG A 298 1.39 7.66 22.52
N TYR A 299 1.37 8.07 21.24
CA TYR A 299 2.32 9.05 20.71
C TYR A 299 2.34 10.33 21.55
N LEU A 300 1.19 10.82 22.01
CA LEU A 300 1.14 12.01 22.87
C LEU A 300 1.81 11.84 24.24
N LYS A 301 1.95 10.60 24.73
CA LYS A 301 2.41 10.30 26.10
C LYS A 301 3.76 9.60 26.16
N ASN A 302 4.23 9.00 25.07
CA ASN A 302 5.46 8.22 25.00
C ASN A 302 6.56 8.98 24.23
N PRO A 303 7.55 9.58 24.92
CA PRO A 303 8.66 10.29 24.27
C PRO A 303 9.51 9.40 23.36
N SER A 304 9.68 8.12 23.70
CA SER A 304 10.45 7.17 22.90
C SER A 304 9.73 6.87 21.58
N LEU A 305 8.40 6.74 21.59
CA LEU A 305 7.60 6.67 20.37
C LEU A 305 7.71 7.95 19.54
N GLN A 306 7.68 9.13 20.16
CA GLN A 306 7.85 10.39 19.44
C GLN A 306 9.21 10.47 18.73
N LYS A 307 10.29 10.14 19.45
CA LYS A 307 11.65 10.08 18.89
C LYS A 307 11.74 9.07 17.76
N PHE A 308 11.17 7.88 17.93
CA PHE A 308 11.17 6.85 16.90
C PHE A 308 10.44 7.32 15.63
N ILE A 309 9.21 7.84 15.75
CA ILE A 309 8.46 8.37 14.60
C ILE A 309 9.20 9.53 13.94
N GLN A 310 9.83 10.44 14.71
CA GLN A 310 10.66 11.52 14.14
C GLN A 310 11.86 10.96 13.37
N ARG A 311 12.50 9.90 13.88
CA ARG A 311 13.67 9.26 13.26
C ARG A 311 13.31 8.51 11.98
N LEU A 312 12.12 7.91 11.91
CA LEU A 312 11.58 7.33 10.69
C LEU A 312 11.35 8.38 9.57
N ASN A 313 11.33 9.66 9.93
CA ASN A 313 11.14 10.79 9.02
C ASN A 313 10.01 10.60 7.99
N PRO A 314 8.74 10.40 8.43
CA PRO A 314 7.63 10.16 7.52
C PRO A 314 7.48 11.30 6.51
N VAL A 315 7.23 10.94 5.25
CA VAL A 315 7.19 11.90 4.14
C VAL A 315 5.76 12.39 3.92
N GLY A 316 5.61 13.69 3.71
CA GLY A 316 4.35 14.35 3.44
C GLY A 316 3.80 14.11 2.04
N TYR A 317 2.47 14.30 1.88
CA TYR A 317 1.79 14.04 0.60
C TYR A 317 2.34 14.91 -0.54
N PHE A 318 2.63 16.18 -0.24
CA PHE A 318 3.11 17.20 -1.16
C PHE A 318 4.63 17.41 -1.07
N ASP A 319 5.36 16.55 -0.38
CA ASP A 319 6.81 16.68 -0.27
C ASP A 319 7.48 16.35 -1.62
N GLU A 320 8.52 17.11 -1.96
CA GLU A 320 9.17 17.06 -3.27
C GLU A 320 9.64 15.66 -3.65
N GLN A 321 10.26 14.93 -2.71
CA GLN A 321 10.74 13.57 -2.96
C GLN A 321 9.59 12.60 -3.27
N ARG A 322 8.43 12.75 -2.62
CA ARG A 322 7.25 11.92 -2.91
C ARG A 322 6.66 12.27 -4.27
N ILE A 323 6.59 13.55 -4.63
CA ILE A 323 6.14 14.00 -5.96
C ILE A 323 7.03 13.38 -7.06
N LYS A 324 8.34 13.43 -6.88
CA LYS A 324 9.30 12.80 -7.81
C LYS A 324 9.09 11.28 -7.90
N GLN A 325 8.91 10.59 -6.77
CA GLN A 325 8.65 9.16 -6.74
C GLN A 325 7.31 8.77 -7.39
N PHE A 326 6.29 9.61 -7.27
CA PHE A 326 5.03 9.44 -7.98
C PHE A 326 5.21 9.54 -9.49
N ALA A 327 6.02 10.49 -9.97
CA ALA A 327 6.40 10.59 -11.38
C ALA A 327 7.07 9.32 -11.90
N PHE A 328 8.02 8.77 -11.14
CA PHE A 328 8.65 7.50 -11.49
C PHE A 328 7.69 6.33 -11.52
N TRP A 329 6.81 6.20 -10.52
CA TRP A 329 5.81 5.13 -10.51
C TRP A 329 4.88 5.22 -11.72
N TYR A 330 4.33 6.40 -12.00
CA TYR A 330 3.43 6.63 -13.12
C TYR A 330 4.10 6.29 -14.45
N LEU A 331 5.33 6.80 -14.66
CA LEU A 331 6.09 6.56 -15.88
C LEU A 331 6.45 5.08 -16.06
N ALA A 332 6.83 4.39 -14.98
CA ALA A 332 7.13 2.97 -15.04
C ALA A 332 5.89 2.15 -15.43
N LEU A 333 4.73 2.47 -14.87
CA LEU A 333 3.47 1.81 -15.19
C LEU A 333 3.05 2.10 -16.65
N GLU A 334 3.17 3.35 -17.09
CA GLU A 334 2.92 3.76 -18.46
C GLU A 334 3.82 3.02 -19.46
N LYS A 335 5.15 3.09 -19.27
CA LYS A 335 6.13 2.42 -20.16
C LYS A 335 5.90 0.92 -20.21
N ASN A 336 5.52 0.29 -19.09
CA ASN A 336 5.31 -1.15 -19.07
C ASN A 336 4.02 -1.59 -19.77
N LEU A 337 2.91 -0.90 -19.54
CA LEU A 337 1.60 -1.26 -20.10
C LEU A 337 1.40 -0.75 -21.53
N GLY A 338 1.96 0.42 -21.87
CA GLY A 338 1.74 1.08 -23.15
C GLY A 338 0.26 1.18 -23.50
N ASN A 339 -0.11 0.66 -24.67
CA ASN A 339 -1.49 0.67 -25.18
C ASN A 339 -2.47 -0.21 -24.39
N LEU A 340 -2.02 -0.96 -23.39
CA LEU A 340 -2.91 -1.71 -22.49
C LEU A 340 -3.52 -0.84 -21.38
N TRP A 341 -3.02 0.39 -21.17
CA TRP A 341 -3.64 1.37 -20.28
C TRP A 341 -4.58 2.27 -21.08
N ILE A 342 -5.85 1.89 -21.12
CA ILE A 342 -6.90 2.57 -21.87
C ILE A 342 -7.42 3.76 -21.06
N ASN A 343 -7.62 4.90 -21.73
CA ASN A 343 -8.08 6.15 -21.10
C ASN A 343 -7.19 6.58 -19.92
N LYS A 344 -5.88 6.36 -20.05
CA LYS A 344 -4.89 6.75 -19.05
C LYS A 344 -5.06 8.25 -18.71
N PRO A 345 -5.37 8.60 -17.45
CA PRO A 345 -5.50 9.99 -17.03
C PRO A 345 -4.14 10.69 -17.09
N SER A 346 -4.13 12.02 -17.16
CA SER A 346 -2.88 12.76 -17.01
C SER A 346 -2.27 12.51 -15.63
N ILE A 347 -0.95 12.66 -15.51
CA ILE A 347 -0.28 12.44 -14.23
C ILE A 347 -0.78 13.42 -13.15
N ALA A 348 -1.07 14.66 -13.54
CA ALA A 348 -1.60 15.69 -12.65
C ALA A 348 -3.00 15.36 -12.13
N GLU A 349 -3.90 14.87 -12.99
CA GLU A 349 -5.25 14.43 -12.59
C GLU A 349 -5.19 13.23 -11.64
N LEU A 350 -4.28 12.29 -11.90
CA LEU A 350 -4.11 11.10 -11.06
C LEU A 350 -3.59 11.44 -9.66
N PHE A 351 -2.68 12.41 -9.55
CA PHE A 351 -2.03 12.78 -8.30
C PHE A 351 -2.95 13.54 -7.35
N CYS A 352 -3.66 14.56 -7.85
CA CYS A 352 -4.71 15.24 -7.12
C CYS A 352 -5.63 16.07 -8.02
N ASP A 353 -6.87 16.28 -7.61
CA ASP A 353 -7.83 17.17 -8.28
C ASP A 353 -8.08 18.46 -7.48
N ALA A 354 -8.86 19.38 -8.05
CA ALA A 354 -9.17 20.66 -7.41
C ALA A 354 -10.17 20.56 -6.25
N GLN A 355 -10.91 19.45 -6.15
CA GLN A 355 -11.86 19.17 -5.07
C GLN A 355 -11.21 18.41 -3.92
N ASP A 356 -10.07 17.74 -4.13
CA ASP A 356 -9.34 16.99 -3.12
C ASP A 356 -9.07 17.80 -1.83
N PRO A 357 -8.72 19.10 -1.89
CA PRO A 357 -8.64 19.93 -0.68
C PRO A 357 -9.99 20.08 0.05
N LYS A 358 -11.12 20.09 -0.65
CA LYS A 358 -12.43 20.10 0.03
C LYS A 358 -12.72 18.76 0.71
N HIS A 359 -12.20 17.66 0.17
CA HIS A 359 -12.31 16.32 0.75
C HIS A 359 -11.21 15.99 1.78
N GLY A 360 -10.42 16.99 2.19
CA GLY A 360 -9.46 16.83 3.28
C GLY A 360 -8.04 16.46 2.87
N LEU A 361 -7.67 16.51 1.58
CA LEU A 361 -6.28 16.33 1.16
C LEU A 361 -5.41 17.47 1.71
N ARG A 362 -4.40 17.12 2.51
CA ARG A 362 -3.63 18.10 3.27
C ARG A 362 -2.14 17.74 3.33
N PRO A 363 -1.25 18.73 3.53
CA PRO A 363 0.14 18.46 3.86
C PRO A 363 0.25 17.74 5.21
N TYR A 364 1.26 16.88 5.34
CA TYR A 364 1.57 16.16 6.55
C TYR A 364 2.22 17.06 7.62
N ARG A 365 1.81 16.90 8.89
CA ARG A 365 2.37 17.63 10.03
C ARG A 365 2.20 16.85 11.34
N LEU A 366 3.31 16.44 11.98
CA LEU A 366 3.24 15.84 13.33
C LEU A 366 2.88 16.84 14.43
N GLN A 367 3.07 18.13 14.16
CA GLN A 367 2.87 19.20 15.14
C GLN A 367 1.40 19.61 15.30
N THR A 368 0.50 19.13 14.46
CA THR A 368 -0.92 19.47 14.55
C THR A 368 -1.68 18.51 15.47
N ARG A 369 -2.69 19.03 16.18
CA ARG A 369 -3.58 18.22 17.02
C ARG A 369 -4.28 17.16 16.16
N TYR A 370 -4.33 15.93 16.65
CA TYR A 370 -4.82 14.73 15.94
C TYR A 370 -4.13 14.45 14.60
N TRP A 371 -3.01 15.11 14.29
CA TRP A 371 -2.44 15.21 12.95
C TRP A 371 -3.48 15.55 11.88
N LYS A 372 -4.49 16.32 12.31
CA LYS A 372 -5.52 16.92 11.47
C LYS A 372 -5.19 18.41 11.37
N PRO A 373 -5.15 19.00 10.17
CA PRO A 373 -5.24 20.44 10.07
C PRO A 373 -6.65 20.88 10.47
N HIS A 374 -6.76 21.99 11.18
CA HIS A 374 -8.04 22.58 11.56
C HIS A 374 -8.82 23.01 10.31
N ASP A 375 -10.16 22.89 10.29
CA ASP A 375 -10.98 22.98 9.07
C ASP A 375 -10.81 24.27 8.26
N VAL A 376 -10.66 25.40 8.95
CA VAL A 376 -10.42 26.73 8.35
C VAL A 376 -8.91 27.04 8.20
N TYR A 377 -8.06 26.29 8.88
CA TYR A 377 -6.63 26.57 8.93
C TYR A 377 -5.97 26.03 7.65
N LYS A 378 -5.37 26.95 6.87
CA LYS A 378 -4.49 26.63 5.74
C LYS A 378 -5.17 25.92 4.56
N GLN A 379 -6.49 26.05 4.38
CA GLN A 379 -7.15 25.60 3.15
C GLN A 379 -6.55 26.28 1.91
N ASN A 380 -6.26 27.58 1.99
CA ASN A 380 -5.58 28.33 0.92
C ASN A 380 -4.16 27.82 0.66
N GLU A 381 -3.44 27.43 1.71
CA GLU A 381 -2.12 26.81 1.56
C GLU A 381 -2.23 25.43 0.92
N ALA A 382 -3.23 24.62 1.27
CA ALA A 382 -3.47 23.33 0.62
C ALA A 382 -3.80 23.50 -0.87
N VAL A 383 -4.59 24.50 -1.24
CA VAL A 383 -4.87 24.84 -2.65
C VAL A 383 -3.60 25.30 -3.38
N ALA A 384 -2.80 26.17 -2.76
CA ALA A 384 -1.53 26.63 -3.33
C ALA A 384 -0.53 25.47 -3.51
N LEU A 385 -0.43 24.59 -2.51
CA LEU A 385 0.41 23.39 -2.56
C LEU A 385 -0.05 22.40 -3.62
N VAL A 386 -1.37 22.24 -3.85
CA VAL A 386 -1.88 21.42 -4.95
C VAL A 386 -1.40 21.95 -6.30
N LEU A 387 -1.47 23.27 -6.52
CA LEU A 387 -1.03 23.87 -7.78
C LEU A 387 0.49 23.73 -7.97
N ASP A 388 1.27 24.05 -6.95
CA ASP A 388 2.73 23.89 -6.96
C ASP A 388 3.14 22.43 -7.18
N ALA A 389 2.51 21.50 -6.45
CA ALA A 389 2.79 20.07 -6.59
C ALA A 389 2.47 19.54 -7.98
N LYS A 390 1.37 19.99 -8.62
CA LYS A 390 1.05 19.64 -10.01
C LYS A 390 2.10 20.13 -11.00
N ASN A 391 2.58 21.36 -10.83
CA ASN A 391 3.62 21.92 -11.69
C ASN A 391 4.93 21.14 -11.55
N LYS A 392 5.37 20.88 -10.30
CA LYS A 392 6.55 20.05 -10.01
C LYS A 392 6.41 18.65 -10.58
N LEU A 393 5.24 18.04 -10.40
CA LEU A 393 4.97 16.69 -10.89
C LEU A 393 5.07 16.62 -12.42
N GLN A 394 4.47 17.58 -13.12
CA GLN A 394 4.55 17.66 -14.57
C GLN A 394 6.00 17.86 -15.03
N ALA A 395 6.75 18.73 -14.35
CA ALA A 395 8.16 18.95 -14.66
C ALA A 395 9.00 17.68 -14.50
N TYR A 396 8.84 16.92 -13.40
CA TYR A 396 9.53 15.63 -13.24
C TYR A 396 9.09 14.62 -14.30
N TYR A 397 7.79 14.51 -14.57
CA TYR A 397 7.30 13.58 -15.57
C TYR A 397 7.91 13.85 -16.95
N GLU A 398 7.93 15.09 -17.41
CA GLU A 398 8.55 15.45 -18.70
C GLU A 398 10.08 15.30 -18.69
N MET A 399 10.74 15.57 -17.56
CA MET A 399 12.20 15.39 -17.43
C MET A 399 12.64 13.93 -17.60
N TYR A 400 11.82 12.97 -17.18
CA TYR A 400 12.18 11.54 -17.15
C TYR A 400 11.52 10.69 -18.24
N LYS A 401 10.56 11.25 -18.98
CA LYS A 401 9.88 10.58 -20.08
C LYS A 401 10.86 10.23 -21.19
#